data_AF-A0A7H8IWG5-F1
#
_entry.id   AF-A0A7H8IWG5-F1
#
_cell.length_a   1.000
_cell.length_b   1.000
_cell.length_c   1.000
_cell.angle_alpha   90.00
_cell.angle_beta   90.00
_cell.angle_gamma   90.00
#
_symmetry.space_group_name_H-M   'P 1'
#
loop_
_entity.id
_entity.type
_entity.pdbx_description
1 polymer ?
#
loop_
_entity_poly.entity_id
_entity_poly.type
_entity_poly.pdbx_seq_one_letter_code
_entity_poly.pdbx_strand_id
1 'polypeptide(L)'
;MIGGGRGTLVRMGVLALLWGSTFLWIKIALDALAPTQVTLVRCALGAAVLLVLCRKKGHRLPRSRALWGRLTVAALFCNALPFALFSLGEQSVDSGVAGVLNATTPLWTLLIGLATGTERGPSRTRLGGLLLGFTGVLLIFAPWQRSGLTGWGSLAILGAAASYAIAFAYMGRALVGKGTPALALSAAQLVAATGLSALALPAGGLTPVHTDAAGLTAVVALGVLSTGITFHLSVRLIADEGATTAATVGYLLPVVSVLLGAAVLGEGLSVRVVAGMAVVLTGVGMTRWRKRTPAPFRGGGIQGAGGAATGSASGAGSAAGRLSMNELTENTARPGPGGP
;
A
#
# COMPACT_ATOMS: atom_id res chain seq x y z
N MET A 1 6.42 14.72 20.68
CA MET A 1 5.79 13.98 21.79
C MET A 1 4.92 12.91 21.16
N ILE A 2 5.31 11.65 21.30
CA ILE A 2 4.58 10.48 20.78
C ILE A 2 3.51 10.17 21.82
N GLY A 3 2.34 10.79 21.68
CA GLY A 3 1.15 10.45 22.46
C GLY A 3 0.55 9.14 21.97
N GLY A 4 1.29 8.04 22.06
CA GLY A 4 0.80 6.71 21.71
C GLY A 4 0.19 6.06 22.94
N GLY A 5 -1.12 6.21 23.13
CA GLY A 5 -1.83 5.47 24.17
C GLY A 5 -1.65 3.96 23.98
N ARG A 6 -1.80 3.16 25.04
CA ARG A 6 -1.73 1.68 24.96
C ARG A 6 -2.58 1.12 23.81
N GLY A 7 -3.71 1.78 23.48
CA GLY A 7 -4.57 1.44 22.35
C GLY A 7 -3.91 1.57 20.97
N THR A 8 -3.04 2.56 20.74
CA THR A 8 -2.28 2.74 19.50
C THR A 8 -1.34 1.58 19.26
N LEU A 9 -0.56 1.20 20.27
CA LEU A 9 0.39 0.10 20.20
C LEU A 9 -0.32 -1.24 19.95
N VAL A 10 -1.46 -1.47 20.63
CA VAL A 10 -2.27 -2.67 20.41
C VAL A 10 -2.79 -2.72 18.97
N ARG A 11 -3.33 -1.61 18.44
CA ARG A 11 -3.82 -1.55 17.05
C ARG A 11 -2.71 -1.82 16.04
N MET A 12 -1.53 -1.25 16.27
CA MET A 12 -0.36 -1.50 15.42
C MET A 12 0.13 -2.95 15.49
N GLY A 13 0.18 -3.53 16.69
CA GLY A 13 0.55 -4.93 16.90
C GLY A 13 -0.42 -5.89 16.22
N VAL A 14 -1.73 -5.67 16.36
CA VAL A 14 -2.76 -6.45 15.65
C VAL A 14 -2.62 -6.29 14.14
N LEU A 15 -2.42 -5.07 13.65
CA LEU A 15 -2.25 -4.85 12.21
C LEU A 15 -1.00 -5.54 11.67
N ALA A 16 0.12 -5.48 12.41
CA ALA A 16 1.36 -6.17 12.08
C ALA A 16 1.19 -7.69 12.07
N LEU A 17 0.48 -8.24 13.05
CA LEU A 17 0.17 -9.66 13.14
C LEU A 17 -0.66 -10.13 11.94
N LEU A 18 -1.75 -9.42 11.64
CA LEU A 18 -2.62 -9.76 10.52
C LEU A 18 -1.90 -9.68 9.18
N TRP A 19 -1.17 -8.59 8.91
CA TRP A 19 -0.42 -8.46 7.66
C TRP A 19 0.77 -9.41 7.56
N GLY A 20 1.53 -9.57 8.65
CA GLY A 20 2.69 -10.47 8.68
C GLY A 20 2.29 -11.95 8.57
N SER A 21 1.10 -12.33 9.05
CA SER A 21 0.56 -13.68 8.89
C SER A 21 0.13 -14.03 7.46
N THR A 22 0.09 -13.06 6.54
CA THR A 22 -0.32 -13.28 5.14
C THR A 22 0.46 -14.42 4.49
N PHE A 23 1.79 -14.44 4.66
CA PHE A 23 2.67 -15.45 4.05
C PHE A 23 2.44 -16.84 4.66
N LEU A 24 2.24 -16.91 5.99
CA LEU A 24 1.85 -18.17 6.63
C LEU A 24 0.57 -18.75 6.00
N TRP A 25 -0.47 -17.92 5.83
CA TRP A 25 -1.73 -18.39 5.26
C TRP A 25 -1.64 -18.75 3.79
N ILE A 26 -0.80 -18.05 3.01
CA ILE A 26 -0.56 -18.41 1.61
C ILE A 26 0.07 -19.79 1.55
N LYS A 27 1.14 -20.03 2.31
CA LYS A 27 1.83 -21.32 2.36
C LYS A 27 0.88 -22.49 2.66
N ILE A 28 0.04 -22.36 3.69
CA ILE A 28 -0.94 -23.41 4.06
C ILE A 28 -2.05 -23.52 2.99
N ALA A 29 -2.50 -22.41 2.41
CA ALA A 29 -3.55 -22.45 1.38
C ALA A 29 -3.08 -23.15 0.10
N LEU A 30 -1.78 -23.11 -0.22
CA LEU A 30 -1.19 -23.77 -1.38
C LEU A 30 -1.24 -25.31 -1.29
N ASP A 31 -1.46 -25.88 -0.10
CA ASP A 31 -1.68 -27.33 0.05
C ASP A 31 -3.05 -27.78 -0.49
N ALA A 32 -4.02 -26.86 -0.58
CA ALA A 32 -5.38 -27.15 -1.04
C ALA A 32 -5.72 -26.55 -2.42
N LEU A 33 -5.13 -25.40 -2.76
CA LEU A 33 -5.51 -24.58 -3.92
C LEU A 33 -4.29 -24.21 -4.76
N ALA A 34 -4.49 -24.11 -6.08
CA ALA A 34 -3.51 -23.52 -6.97
C ALA A 34 -3.27 -22.02 -6.69
N PRO A 35 -2.10 -21.47 -7.04
CA PRO A 35 -1.76 -20.06 -6.78
C PRO A 35 -2.77 -19.04 -7.30
N THR A 36 -3.33 -19.28 -8.48
CA THR A 36 -4.36 -18.41 -9.09
C THR A 36 -5.67 -18.50 -8.33
N GLN A 37 -6.04 -19.68 -7.84
CA GLN A 37 -7.21 -19.92 -6.99
C GLN A 37 -7.06 -19.22 -5.64
N VAL A 38 -5.90 -19.36 -4.97
CA VAL A 38 -5.58 -18.64 -3.71
C VAL A 38 -5.75 -17.14 -3.90
N THR A 39 -5.22 -16.59 -4.98
CA THR A 39 -5.31 -15.16 -5.29
C THR A 39 -6.75 -14.72 -5.53
N LEU A 40 -7.50 -15.48 -6.32
CA LEU A 40 -8.91 -15.19 -6.60
C LEU A 40 -9.75 -15.20 -5.32
N VAL A 41 -9.66 -16.26 -4.52
CA VAL A 41 -10.43 -16.42 -3.28
C VAL A 41 -10.06 -15.34 -2.27
N ARG A 42 -8.76 -15.05 -2.10
CA ARG A 42 -8.27 -13.96 -1.25
C ARG A 42 -8.89 -12.62 -1.65
N CYS A 43 -8.84 -12.27 -2.93
CA CYS A 43 -9.42 -11.03 -3.46
C CYS A 43 -10.94 -11.00 -3.26
N ALA A 44 -11.64 -12.08 -3.61
CA ALA A 44 -13.09 -12.19 -3.51
C ALA A 44 -13.60 -12.04 -2.06
N LEU A 45 -12.99 -12.75 -1.11
CA LEU A 45 -13.35 -12.66 0.31
C LEU A 45 -13.00 -11.29 0.89
N GLY A 46 -11.83 -10.74 0.57
CA GLY A 46 -11.46 -9.40 0.98
C GLY A 46 -12.42 -8.33 0.44
N ALA A 47 -12.80 -8.45 -0.84
CA ALA A 47 -13.80 -7.59 -1.46
C ALA A 47 -15.16 -7.72 -0.75
N ALA A 48 -15.63 -8.94 -0.48
CA ALA A 48 -16.90 -9.17 0.21
C ALA A 48 -16.94 -8.49 1.59
N VAL A 49 -15.88 -8.64 2.39
CA VAL A 49 -15.75 -7.98 3.70
C VAL A 49 -15.83 -6.45 3.55
N LEU A 50 -15.03 -5.88 2.65
CA LEU A 50 -15.03 -4.42 2.46
C LEU A 50 -16.35 -3.90 1.90
N LEU A 51 -17.02 -4.65 1.02
CA LEU A 51 -18.34 -4.31 0.50
C LEU A 51 -19.41 -4.31 1.60
N VAL A 52 -19.41 -5.32 2.48
CA VAL A 52 -20.31 -5.37 3.64
C VAL A 52 -20.06 -4.16 4.55
N LEU A 53 -18.79 -3.83 4.83
CA LEU A 53 -18.43 -2.67 5.65
C LEU A 53 -18.81 -1.34 4.98
N CYS A 54 -18.64 -1.21 3.67
CA CYS A 54 -19.10 -0.06 2.90
C CYS A 54 -20.61 0.12 3.03
N ARG A 55 -21.39 -0.95 2.83
CA ARG A 55 -22.86 -0.93 2.97
C ARG A 55 -23.29 -0.55 4.38
N LYS A 56 -22.68 -1.14 5.41
CA LYS A 56 -22.97 -0.82 6.82
C LYS A 56 -22.69 0.64 7.17
N LYS A 57 -21.69 1.27 6.53
CA LYS A 57 -21.36 2.68 6.72
C LYS A 57 -22.10 3.64 5.78
N GLY A 58 -23.04 3.14 4.97
CA GLY A 58 -23.76 3.96 3.99
C GLY A 58 -22.89 4.49 2.85
N HIS A 59 -21.66 3.99 2.69
CA HIS A 59 -20.79 4.38 1.59
C HIS A 59 -21.21 3.69 0.29
N ARG A 60 -21.26 4.46 -0.79
CA ARG A 60 -21.52 3.94 -2.14
C ARG A 60 -20.21 3.74 -2.89
N LEU A 61 -20.16 2.68 -3.70
CA LEU A 61 -19.04 2.48 -4.62
C LEU A 61 -18.99 3.62 -5.66
N PRO A 62 -17.80 3.90 -6.22
CA PRO A 62 -17.68 4.92 -7.24
C PRO A 62 -18.48 4.56 -8.49
N ARG A 63 -19.19 5.54 -9.05
CA ARG A 63 -20.02 5.35 -10.27
C ARG A 63 -19.29 5.68 -11.57
N SER A 64 -18.18 6.42 -11.49
CA SER A 64 -17.46 6.89 -12.68
C SER A 64 -16.70 5.75 -13.35
N ARG A 65 -17.01 5.47 -14.61
CA ARG A 65 -16.27 4.50 -15.45
C ARG A 65 -14.78 4.86 -15.56
N ALA A 66 -14.47 6.15 -15.67
CA ALA A 66 -13.09 6.63 -15.71
C ALA A 66 -12.33 6.34 -14.41
N LEU A 67 -13.02 6.36 -13.26
CA LEU A 67 -12.43 5.98 -11.98
C LEU A 67 -12.24 4.47 -11.88
N TRP A 68 -13.19 3.66 -12.38
CA TRP A 68 -13.00 2.22 -12.49
C TRP A 68 -11.80 1.84 -13.36
N GLY A 69 -11.58 2.50 -14.49
CA GLY A 69 -10.36 2.26 -15.30
C GLY A 69 -9.07 2.51 -14.51
N ARG A 70 -9.02 3.60 -13.71
CA ARG A 70 -7.86 3.89 -12.84
C ARG A 70 -7.74 2.89 -11.70
N LEU A 71 -8.85 2.46 -11.12
CA LEU A 71 -8.90 1.46 -10.06
C LEU A 71 -8.46 0.08 -10.58
N THR A 72 -8.77 -0.27 -11.83
CA THR A 72 -8.30 -1.53 -12.44
C THR A 72 -6.79 -1.55 -12.56
N VAL A 73 -6.16 -0.45 -12.97
CA VAL A 73 -4.69 -0.34 -13.00
C VAL A 73 -4.11 -0.47 -11.59
N ALA A 74 -4.67 0.24 -10.61
CA ALA A 74 -4.26 0.12 -9.22
C ALA A 74 -4.47 -1.30 -8.66
N ALA A 75 -5.58 -1.95 -9.01
CA ALA A 75 -5.93 -3.29 -8.60
C ALA A 75 -4.98 -4.33 -9.17
N LEU A 76 -4.57 -4.18 -10.43
CA LEU A 76 -3.58 -5.03 -11.08
C LEU A 76 -2.26 -5.00 -10.31
N PHE A 77 -1.67 -3.82 -10.13
CA PHE A 77 -0.32 -3.71 -9.55
C PHE A 77 -0.27 -3.83 -8.02
N CYS A 78 -1.36 -3.51 -7.32
CA CYS A 78 -1.41 -3.52 -5.85
C CYS A 78 -2.07 -4.78 -5.27
N ASN A 79 -2.75 -5.60 -6.06
CA ASN A 79 -3.48 -6.76 -5.54
C ASN A 79 -3.31 -7.96 -6.46
N ALA A 80 -3.89 -7.96 -7.66
CA ALA A 80 -3.98 -9.16 -8.50
C ALA A 80 -2.58 -9.71 -8.87
N LEU A 81 -1.70 -8.87 -9.40
CA LEU A 81 -0.35 -9.26 -9.78
C LEU A 81 0.52 -9.63 -8.58
N PRO A 82 0.68 -8.79 -7.53
CA PRO A 82 1.54 -9.15 -6.41
C PRO A 82 1.02 -10.38 -5.65
N PHE A 83 -0.30 -10.52 -5.45
CA PHE A 83 -0.84 -11.70 -4.75
C PHE A 83 -0.62 -12.99 -5.53
N ALA A 84 -0.74 -12.95 -6.87
CA ALA A 84 -0.41 -14.08 -7.72
C ALA A 84 1.08 -14.42 -7.63
N LEU A 85 1.95 -13.41 -7.68
CA LEU A 85 3.39 -13.58 -7.58
C LEU A 85 3.83 -14.11 -6.20
N PHE A 86 3.22 -13.68 -5.10
CA PHE A 86 3.47 -14.29 -3.78
C PHE A 86 3.03 -15.75 -3.75
N SER A 87 1.82 -16.05 -4.22
CA SER A 87 1.31 -17.42 -4.24
C SER A 87 2.16 -18.34 -5.14
N LEU A 88 2.69 -17.83 -6.25
CA LEU A 88 3.64 -18.53 -7.09
C LEU A 88 5.00 -18.69 -6.42
N GLY A 89 5.50 -17.63 -5.78
CA GLY A 89 6.82 -17.65 -5.17
C GLY A 89 6.92 -18.58 -3.96
N GLU A 90 5.87 -18.59 -3.13
CA GLU A 90 5.80 -19.41 -1.91
C GLU A 90 5.70 -20.92 -2.17
N GLN A 91 5.46 -21.37 -3.41
CA GLN A 91 5.65 -22.79 -3.74
C GLN A 91 7.10 -23.25 -3.57
N SER A 92 8.06 -22.34 -3.73
CA SER A 92 9.50 -22.65 -3.66
C SER A 92 10.25 -21.90 -2.57
N VAL A 93 9.62 -20.88 -1.97
CA VAL A 93 10.20 -20.01 -0.94
C VAL A 93 9.42 -20.17 0.36
N ASP A 94 10.14 -20.18 1.47
CA ASP A 94 9.59 -20.21 2.81
C ASP A 94 8.84 -18.90 3.13
N SER A 95 7.76 -19.01 3.91
CA SER A 95 6.89 -17.88 4.26
C SER A 95 7.64 -16.78 5.02
N GLY A 96 8.58 -17.16 5.89
CA GLY A 96 9.46 -16.22 6.59
C GLY A 96 10.31 -15.40 5.61
N VAL A 97 10.94 -16.07 4.65
CA VAL A 97 11.76 -15.42 3.61
C VAL A 97 10.91 -14.52 2.71
N ALA A 98 9.72 -14.97 2.32
CA ALA A 98 8.79 -14.19 1.52
C ALA A 98 8.44 -12.84 2.18
N GLY A 99 8.18 -12.85 3.50
CA GLY A 99 7.93 -11.62 4.24
C GLY A 99 9.13 -10.67 4.33
N VAL A 100 10.34 -11.20 4.46
CA VAL A 100 11.57 -10.37 4.43
C VAL A 100 11.80 -9.75 3.06
N LEU A 101 11.61 -10.52 1.98
CA LEU A 101 11.71 -10.00 0.61
C LEU A 101 10.63 -8.94 0.33
N ASN A 102 9.41 -9.12 0.84
CA ASN A 102 8.36 -8.11 0.72
C ASN A 102 8.71 -6.78 1.44
N ALA A 103 9.44 -6.85 2.56
CA ALA A 103 9.89 -5.65 3.29
C ALA A 103 10.83 -4.74 2.47
N THR A 104 11.32 -5.21 1.31
CA THR A 104 12.13 -4.43 0.36
C THR A 104 11.29 -3.47 -0.51
N THR A 105 9.96 -3.52 -0.45
CA THR A 105 9.05 -2.64 -1.22
C THR A 105 9.44 -1.14 -1.19
N PRO A 106 9.89 -0.56 -0.06
CA PRO A 106 10.33 0.85 -0.03
C PRO A 106 11.59 1.12 -0.86
N LEU A 107 12.48 0.12 -1.00
CA LEU A 107 13.68 0.22 -1.85
C LEU A 107 13.26 0.36 -3.31
N TRP A 108 12.33 -0.49 -3.77
CA TRP A 108 11.74 -0.40 -5.10
C TRP A 108 11.01 0.92 -5.32
N THR A 109 10.31 1.42 -4.31
CA THR A 109 9.62 2.73 -4.38
C THR A 109 10.61 3.87 -4.62
N LEU A 110 11.74 3.86 -3.92
CA LEU A 110 12.80 4.86 -4.13
C LEU A 110 13.41 4.74 -5.53
N LEU A 111 13.74 3.52 -5.98
CA LEU A 111 14.30 3.30 -7.33
C LEU A 111 13.38 3.80 -8.44
N ILE A 112 12.10 3.43 -8.38
CA ILE A 112 11.11 3.85 -9.39
C ILE A 112 10.88 5.36 -9.31
N GLY A 113 10.88 5.93 -8.10
CA GLY A 113 10.82 7.38 -7.89
C GLY A 113 11.96 8.12 -8.59
N LEU A 114 13.19 7.61 -8.48
CA LEU A 114 14.38 8.14 -9.15
C LEU A 114 14.32 7.95 -10.66
N ALA A 115 13.98 6.75 -11.13
CA ALA A 115 13.90 6.42 -12.56
C ALA A 115 12.81 7.24 -13.29
N THR A 116 11.70 7.53 -12.63
CA THR A 116 10.61 8.36 -13.18
C THR A 116 10.82 9.86 -12.94
N GLY A 117 11.94 10.26 -12.34
CA GLY A 117 12.29 11.67 -12.09
C GLY A 117 11.41 12.39 -11.07
N THR A 118 10.53 11.67 -10.36
CA THR A 118 9.71 12.25 -9.29
C THR A 118 10.44 12.42 -7.97
N GLU A 119 11.47 11.62 -7.74
CA GLU A 119 12.42 11.86 -6.66
C GLU A 119 13.65 12.55 -7.25
N ARG A 120 13.90 13.80 -6.87
CA ARG A 120 15.08 14.57 -7.30
C ARG A 120 16.00 14.81 -6.10
N GLY A 121 17.26 14.40 -6.22
CA GLY A 121 18.28 14.62 -5.19
C GLY A 121 18.10 13.74 -3.94
N PRO A 122 18.15 12.40 -4.04
CA PRO A 122 18.13 11.55 -2.87
C PRO A 122 19.33 11.90 -1.97
N SER A 123 19.08 12.18 -0.68
CA SER A 123 20.17 12.42 0.27
C SER A 123 21.11 11.21 0.32
N ARG A 124 22.41 11.43 0.56
CA ARG A 124 23.41 10.35 0.70
C ARG A 124 22.95 9.23 1.65
N THR A 125 22.23 9.56 2.73
CA THR A 125 21.64 8.60 3.68
C THR A 125 20.61 7.66 3.05
N ARG A 126 19.77 8.16 2.12
CA ARG A 126 18.79 7.33 1.41
C ARG A 126 19.44 6.42 0.39
N LEU A 127 20.46 6.91 -0.31
CA LEU A 127 21.24 6.07 -1.23
C LEU A 127 22.01 4.98 -0.47
N GLY A 128 22.61 5.32 0.68
CA GLY A 128 23.25 4.35 1.57
C GLY A 128 22.26 3.32 2.12
N GLY A 129 21.06 3.75 2.53
CA GLY A 129 19.99 2.85 2.96
C GLY A 129 19.50 1.92 1.84
N LEU A 130 19.48 2.41 0.60
CA LEU A 130 19.14 1.61 -0.57
C LEU A 130 20.17 0.50 -0.80
N LEU A 131 21.46 0.86 -0.84
CA LEU A 131 22.56 -0.10 -0.99
C LEU A 131 22.56 -1.12 0.15
N LEU A 132 22.43 -0.67 1.40
CA LEU A 132 22.39 -1.55 2.56
C LEU A 132 21.20 -2.52 2.50
N GLY A 133 20.02 -2.01 2.13
CA GLY A 133 18.83 -2.85 1.96
C GLY A 133 19.04 -3.94 0.90
N PHE A 134 19.65 -3.61 -0.24
CA PHE A 134 20.03 -4.60 -1.25
C PHE A 134 21.06 -5.61 -0.73
N THR A 135 22.08 -5.17 0.02
CA THR A 135 23.03 -6.08 0.65
C THR A 135 22.33 -7.08 1.57
N GLY A 136 21.32 -6.64 2.33
CA GLY A 136 20.50 -7.51 3.16
C GLY A 136 19.74 -8.57 2.36
N VAL A 137 19.22 -8.20 1.18
CA VAL A 137 18.60 -9.14 0.24
C VAL A 137 19.61 -10.16 -0.28
N LEU A 138 20.80 -9.71 -0.71
CA LEU A 138 21.87 -10.59 -1.18
C LEU A 138 22.34 -11.57 -0.10
N LEU A 139 22.35 -11.14 1.17
CA LEU A 139 22.73 -11.97 2.31
C LEU A 139 21.76 -13.14 2.54
N ILE A 140 20.46 -12.92 2.29
CA ILE A 140 19.44 -13.97 2.40
C ILE A 140 19.67 -15.06 1.35
N PHE A 141 20.18 -14.70 0.17
CA PHE A 141 20.41 -15.62 -0.96
C PHE A 141 21.74 -16.40 -0.89
N ALA A 142 22.63 -16.11 0.06
CA ALA A 142 23.90 -16.82 0.18
C ALA A 142 23.75 -18.17 0.92
N PRO A 143 24.22 -19.32 0.37
CA PRO A 143 25.07 -19.49 -0.80
C PRO A 143 24.22 -19.75 -2.06
N TRP A 144 24.58 -19.05 -3.13
CA TRP A 144 23.92 -19.05 -4.43
C TRP A 144 23.83 -20.43 -5.11
N GLN A 145 24.58 -21.42 -4.60
CA GLN A 145 24.60 -22.80 -5.09
C GLN A 145 23.49 -23.70 -4.52
N ARG A 146 22.67 -23.26 -3.55
CA ARG A 146 21.52 -24.07 -3.10
C ARG A 146 20.33 -23.86 -4.04
N SER A 147 19.98 -24.92 -4.78
CA SER A 147 18.73 -25.01 -5.53
C SER A 147 17.54 -24.72 -4.60
N GLY A 148 16.80 -23.64 -4.89
CA GLY A 148 15.60 -23.22 -4.14
C GLY A 148 15.58 -21.73 -3.80
N LEU A 149 16.66 -21.17 -3.26
CA LEU A 149 16.71 -19.77 -2.80
C LEU A 149 16.97 -18.77 -3.94
N THR A 150 17.80 -19.13 -4.92
CA THR A 150 18.06 -18.37 -6.16
C THR A 150 17.08 -18.75 -7.29
N GLY A 151 15.94 -19.36 -6.94
CA GLY A 151 14.93 -19.81 -7.89
C GLY A 151 13.96 -18.71 -8.34
N TRP A 152 13.14 -19.07 -9.34
CA TRP A 152 12.08 -18.21 -9.88
C TRP A 152 11.11 -17.66 -8.82
N GLY A 153 10.88 -18.37 -7.71
CA GLY A 153 9.96 -17.90 -6.68
C GLY A 153 10.43 -16.66 -5.92
N SER A 154 11.72 -16.56 -5.65
CA SER A 154 12.32 -15.36 -5.05
C SER A 154 12.21 -14.15 -5.98
N LEU A 155 12.42 -14.36 -7.29
CA LEU A 155 12.23 -13.34 -8.30
C LEU A 155 10.77 -12.92 -8.42
N ALA A 156 9.83 -13.87 -8.32
CA ALA A 156 8.39 -13.57 -8.29
C ALA A 156 8.05 -12.67 -7.09
N ILE A 157 8.54 -12.99 -5.88
CA ILE A 157 8.30 -12.21 -4.67
C ILE A 157 8.92 -10.80 -4.76
N LEU A 158 10.13 -10.68 -5.29
CA LEU A 158 10.74 -9.37 -5.56
C LEU A 158 9.96 -8.58 -6.62
N GLY A 159 9.46 -9.26 -7.65
CA GLY A 159 8.55 -8.70 -8.65
C GLY A 159 7.25 -8.20 -8.03
N ALA A 160 6.70 -8.91 -7.02
CA ALA A 160 5.55 -8.46 -6.26
C ALA A 160 5.85 -7.17 -5.49
N ALA A 161 7.00 -7.10 -4.82
CA ALA A 161 7.46 -5.88 -4.12
C ALA A 161 7.67 -4.70 -5.08
N ALA A 162 8.22 -4.94 -6.27
CA ALA A 162 8.36 -3.93 -7.31
C ALA A 162 7.00 -3.46 -7.86
N SER A 163 6.06 -4.40 -8.05
CA SER A 163 4.68 -4.10 -8.45
C SER A 163 3.98 -3.17 -7.46
N TYR A 164 4.15 -3.38 -6.16
CA TYR A 164 3.65 -2.46 -5.14
C TYR A 164 4.22 -1.05 -5.26
N ALA A 165 5.52 -0.93 -5.53
CA ALA A 165 6.15 0.37 -5.71
C ALA A 165 5.54 1.15 -6.90
N ILE A 166 5.26 0.46 -8.02
CA ILE A 166 4.53 1.04 -9.17
C ILE A 166 3.13 1.47 -8.73
N ALA A 167 2.41 0.60 -8.02
CA ALA A 167 1.06 0.89 -7.55
C ALA A 167 1.02 2.13 -6.65
N PHE A 168 1.92 2.25 -5.66
CA PHE A 168 1.95 3.40 -4.75
C PHE A 168 2.26 4.70 -5.48
N ALA A 169 3.21 4.69 -6.43
CA ALA A 169 3.50 5.84 -7.27
C ALA A 169 2.29 6.25 -8.13
N TYR A 170 1.60 5.26 -8.73
CA TYR A 170 0.41 5.49 -9.52
C TYR A 170 -0.76 6.02 -8.69
N MET A 171 -1.08 5.37 -7.57
CA MET A 171 -2.19 5.74 -6.69
C MET A 171 -2.01 7.15 -6.12
N GLY A 172 -0.79 7.52 -5.73
CA GLY A 172 -0.47 8.87 -5.26
C GLY A 172 -0.83 9.96 -6.26
N ARG A 173 -0.66 9.70 -7.56
CA ARG A 173 -0.96 10.65 -8.65
C ARG A 173 -2.42 10.56 -9.14
N ALA A 174 -2.96 9.35 -9.22
CA ALA A 174 -4.21 9.09 -9.95
C ALA A 174 -5.46 9.01 -9.06
N LEU A 175 -5.33 8.75 -7.76
CA LEU A 175 -6.43 8.41 -6.86
C LEU A 175 -6.56 9.34 -5.63
N VAL A 176 -5.50 10.04 -5.22
CA VAL A 176 -5.54 10.98 -4.10
C VAL A 176 -6.34 12.24 -4.47
N GLY A 177 -7.12 12.78 -3.52
CA GLY A 177 -7.77 14.09 -3.64
C GLY A 177 -9.16 14.12 -4.32
N LYS A 178 -9.78 12.96 -4.57
CA LYS A 178 -11.02 12.87 -5.38
C LYS A 178 -12.33 12.72 -4.61
N GLY A 179 -12.36 13.07 -3.33
CA GLY A 179 -13.58 13.08 -2.50
C GLY A 179 -14.26 11.73 -2.28
N THR A 180 -13.68 10.61 -2.73
CA THR A 180 -14.23 9.27 -2.50
C THR A 180 -13.68 8.70 -1.19
N PRO A 181 -14.53 8.14 -0.30
CA PRO A 181 -14.06 7.52 0.94
C PRO A 181 -13.02 6.43 0.67
N ALA A 182 -11.92 6.43 1.43
CA ALA A 182 -10.83 5.46 1.27
C ALA A 182 -11.32 4.01 1.34
N LEU A 183 -12.26 3.71 2.23
CA LEU A 183 -12.87 2.38 2.34
C LEU A 183 -13.59 1.96 1.04
N ALA A 184 -14.30 2.88 0.39
CA ALA A 184 -15.01 2.62 -0.86
C ALA A 184 -14.03 2.45 -2.04
N LEU A 185 -12.91 3.18 -2.05
CA LEU A 185 -11.83 2.99 -3.02
C LEU A 185 -11.18 1.61 -2.84
N SER A 186 -10.86 1.21 -1.61
CA SER A 186 -10.30 -0.12 -1.32
C SER A 186 -11.25 -1.25 -1.68
N ALA A 187 -12.55 -1.10 -1.41
CA ALA A 187 -13.57 -2.08 -1.81
C ALA A 187 -13.64 -2.23 -3.33
N ALA A 188 -13.74 -1.11 -4.06
CA ALA A 188 -13.78 -1.12 -5.52
C ALA A 188 -12.49 -1.68 -6.14
N GLN A 189 -11.34 -1.36 -5.54
CA GLN A 189 -10.05 -1.90 -5.96
C GLN A 189 -9.99 -3.43 -5.79
N LEU A 190 -10.44 -3.97 -4.66
CA LEU A 190 -10.49 -5.44 -4.47
C LEU A 190 -11.50 -6.11 -5.39
N VAL A 191 -12.65 -5.48 -5.67
CA VAL A 191 -13.61 -6.00 -6.67
C VAL A 191 -12.97 -6.08 -8.06
N ALA A 192 -12.27 -5.01 -8.47
CA ALA A 192 -11.54 -5.02 -9.75
C ALA A 192 -10.44 -6.09 -9.75
N ALA A 193 -9.73 -6.28 -8.63
CA ALA A 193 -8.72 -7.32 -8.48
C ALA A 193 -9.34 -8.72 -8.60
N THR A 194 -10.49 -8.98 -7.97
CA THR A 194 -11.23 -10.24 -8.11
C THR A 194 -11.57 -10.52 -9.57
N GLY A 195 -12.05 -9.53 -10.32
CA GLY A 195 -12.33 -9.67 -11.75
C GLY A 195 -11.08 -10.02 -12.56
N LEU A 196 -9.97 -9.31 -12.32
CA LEU A 196 -8.69 -9.60 -12.97
C LEU A 196 -8.16 -11.00 -12.64
N SER A 197 -8.24 -11.40 -11.37
CA SER A 197 -7.82 -12.73 -10.91
C SER A 197 -8.68 -13.84 -11.49
N ALA A 198 -9.98 -13.59 -11.69
CA ALA A 198 -10.89 -14.55 -12.34
C ALA A 198 -10.51 -14.74 -13.82
N LEU A 199 -10.16 -13.67 -14.53
CA LEU A 199 -9.67 -13.75 -15.91
C LEU A 199 -8.33 -14.48 -16.04
N ALA A 200 -7.49 -14.40 -15.01
CA ALA A 200 -6.21 -15.11 -14.96
C ALA A 200 -6.34 -16.58 -14.51
N LEU A 201 -7.53 -17.02 -14.07
CA LEU A 201 -7.74 -18.37 -13.55
C LEU A 201 -7.36 -19.48 -14.56
N PRO A 202 -7.72 -19.40 -15.86
CA PRO A 202 -7.35 -20.43 -16.83
C PRO A 202 -5.84 -20.56 -17.02
N ALA A 203 -5.09 -19.47 -16.85
CA ALA A 203 -3.63 -19.47 -17.03
C ALA A 203 -2.88 -20.23 -15.91
N GLY A 204 -3.49 -20.38 -14.74
CA GLY A 204 -2.92 -21.17 -13.63
C GLY A 204 -3.29 -22.64 -13.64
N GLY A 205 -4.05 -23.09 -14.64
CA GLY A 205 -4.65 -24.42 -14.66
C GLY A 205 -5.94 -24.49 -13.83
N LEU A 206 -6.90 -25.29 -14.32
CA LEU A 206 -8.13 -25.62 -13.58
C LEU A 206 -7.88 -26.88 -12.76
N THR A 207 -6.85 -26.86 -11.90
CA THR A 207 -6.57 -28.00 -11.03
C THR A 207 -7.72 -28.20 -10.03
N PRO A 208 -8.14 -29.44 -9.78
CA PRO A 208 -9.16 -29.73 -8.78
C PRO A 208 -8.74 -29.15 -7.42
N VAL A 209 -9.70 -28.56 -6.71
CA VAL A 209 -9.48 -28.11 -5.33
C VAL A 209 -9.39 -29.35 -4.45
N HIS A 210 -8.30 -29.49 -3.70
CA HIS A 210 -8.21 -30.53 -2.69
C HIS A 210 -9.01 -30.10 -1.46
N THR A 211 -9.78 -31.02 -0.88
CA THR A 211 -10.61 -30.75 0.30
C THR A 211 -9.79 -30.84 1.59
N ASP A 212 -8.60 -30.26 1.59
CA ASP A 212 -7.81 -30.14 2.81
C ASP A 212 -8.39 -29.01 3.69
N ALA A 213 -8.80 -29.38 4.91
CA ALA A 213 -9.49 -28.46 5.80
C ALA A 213 -8.58 -27.32 6.27
N ALA A 214 -7.28 -27.57 6.40
CA ALA A 214 -6.31 -26.56 6.82
C ALA A 214 -6.12 -25.52 5.71
N GLY A 215 -5.89 -25.94 4.47
CA GLY A 215 -5.74 -25.04 3.31
C GLY A 215 -7.00 -24.22 3.03
N LEU A 216 -8.19 -24.83 3.13
CA LEU A 216 -9.46 -24.09 3.00
C LEU A 216 -9.67 -23.08 4.12
N THR A 217 -9.34 -23.42 5.37
CA THR A 217 -9.41 -22.48 6.49
C THR A 217 -8.39 -21.36 6.32
N ALA A 218 -7.18 -21.67 5.84
CA ALA A 218 -6.11 -20.72 5.60
C ALA A 218 -6.49 -19.71 4.51
N VAL A 219 -7.09 -20.13 3.39
CA VAL A 219 -7.50 -19.20 2.33
C VAL A 219 -8.63 -18.27 2.81
N VAL A 220 -9.52 -18.77 3.68
CA VAL A 220 -10.56 -17.95 4.32
C VAL A 220 -9.93 -16.93 5.26
N ALA A 221 -8.99 -17.35 6.13
CA ALA A 221 -8.26 -16.45 7.02
C ALA A 221 -7.44 -15.40 6.25
N LEU A 222 -6.80 -15.79 5.15
CA LEU A 222 -6.05 -14.92 4.25
C LEU A 222 -6.94 -13.82 3.62
N GLY A 223 -8.12 -14.21 3.14
CA GLY A 223 -9.06 -13.27 2.52
C GLY A 223 -9.76 -12.38 3.53
N VAL A 224 -10.29 -12.94 4.62
CA VAL A 224 -11.09 -12.20 5.60
C VAL A 224 -10.20 -11.41 6.56
N LEU A 225 -9.29 -12.09 7.26
CA LEU A 225 -8.49 -11.48 8.32
C LEU A 225 -7.36 -10.64 7.71
N SER A 226 -6.51 -11.26 6.90
CA SER A 226 -5.28 -10.64 6.40
C SER A 226 -5.52 -9.58 5.33
N THR A 227 -6.62 -9.68 4.57
CA THR A 227 -6.97 -8.74 3.50
C THR A 227 -8.14 -7.83 3.91
N GLY A 228 -9.36 -8.34 4.07
CA GLY A 228 -10.54 -7.51 4.34
C GLY A 228 -10.44 -6.66 5.62
N ILE A 229 -10.22 -7.31 6.77
CA ILE A 229 -10.15 -6.63 8.07
C ILE A 229 -8.91 -5.72 8.14
N THR A 230 -7.76 -6.20 7.68
CA THR A 230 -6.52 -5.42 7.68
C THR A 230 -6.62 -4.14 6.86
N PHE A 231 -7.27 -4.17 5.67
CA PHE A 231 -7.49 -2.95 4.89
C PHE A 231 -8.37 -1.95 5.64
N HIS A 232 -9.42 -2.42 6.31
CA HIS A 232 -10.25 -1.55 7.15
C HIS A 232 -9.46 -0.93 8.31
N LEU A 233 -8.71 -1.76 9.05
CA LEU A 233 -7.89 -1.31 10.17
C LEU A 233 -6.78 -0.35 9.71
N SER A 234 -6.18 -0.57 8.54
CA SER A 234 -5.18 0.32 7.97
C SER A 234 -5.77 1.70 7.64
N VAL A 235 -6.94 1.75 7.00
CA VAL A 235 -7.64 3.02 6.74
C VAL A 235 -7.95 3.76 8.06
N ARG A 236 -8.40 3.03 9.09
CA ARG A 236 -8.65 3.60 10.43
C ARG A 236 -7.37 4.09 11.10
N LEU A 237 -6.30 3.31 11.07
CA LEU A 237 -5.01 3.66 11.68
C LEU A 237 -4.42 4.92 11.03
N ILE A 238 -4.52 5.04 9.70
CA ILE A 238 -4.06 6.25 8.99
C ILE A 238 -4.91 7.46 9.38
N ALA A 239 -6.21 7.29 9.52
CA ALA A 239 -7.11 8.39 9.90
C ALA A 239 -6.90 8.85 11.35
N ASP A 240 -6.68 7.91 12.28
CA ASP A 240 -6.59 8.19 13.71
C ASP A 240 -5.16 8.60 14.14
N GLU A 241 -4.12 7.93 13.62
CA GLU A 241 -2.72 8.05 14.07
C GLU A 241 -1.79 8.71 13.03
N GLY A 242 -2.30 8.92 11.81
CA GLY A 242 -1.54 9.47 10.69
C GLY A 242 -0.73 8.45 9.90
N ALA A 243 -0.40 8.82 8.66
CA ALA A 243 0.30 7.96 7.71
C ALA A 243 1.71 7.56 8.17
N THR A 244 2.42 8.42 8.91
CA THR A 244 3.77 8.11 9.42
C THR A 244 3.74 6.95 10.40
N THR A 245 2.81 6.95 11.37
CA THR A 245 2.65 5.88 12.36
C THR A 245 2.25 4.58 11.67
N ALA A 246 1.25 4.62 10.78
CA ALA A 246 0.82 3.45 10.03
C ALA A 246 1.97 2.85 9.19
N ALA A 247 2.83 3.69 8.63
CA ALA A 247 3.97 3.25 7.85
C ALA A 247 5.03 2.49 8.66
N THR A 248 5.06 2.62 9.99
CA THR A 248 5.98 1.86 10.86
C THR A 248 5.57 0.41 11.03
N VAL A 249 4.28 0.08 10.87
CA VAL A 249 3.77 -1.30 10.90
C VAL A 249 4.49 -2.16 9.87
N GLY A 250 4.85 -1.59 8.71
CA GLY A 250 5.63 -2.26 7.67
C GLY A 250 6.98 -2.83 8.12
N TYR A 251 7.60 -2.30 9.19
CA TYR A 251 8.85 -2.83 9.74
C TYR A 251 8.63 -4.04 10.65
N LEU A 252 7.42 -4.20 11.18
CA LEU A 252 7.06 -5.35 12.04
C LEU A 252 6.66 -6.57 11.21
N LEU A 253 6.22 -6.36 9.97
CA LEU A 253 5.79 -7.42 9.05
C LEU A 253 6.81 -8.57 8.89
N PRO A 254 8.08 -8.32 8.53
CA PRO A 254 9.04 -9.41 8.33
C PRO A 254 9.39 -10.14 9.63
N VAL A 255 9.34 -9.43 10.77
CA VAL A 255 9.57 -10.06 12.08
C VAL A 255 8.43 -11.03 12.38
N VAL A 256 7.18 -10.60 12.19
CA VAL A 256 6.00 -11.45 12.38
C VAL A 256 6.02 -12.63 11.42
N SER A 257 6.33 -12.43 10.14
CA SER A 257 6.33 -13.53 9.16
C SER A 257 7.38 -14.60 9.48
N VAL A 258 8.58 -14.18 9.88
CA VAL A 258 9.66 -15.10 10.26
C VAL A 258 9.32 -15.87 11.54
N LEU A 259 8.75 -15.20 12.55
CA LEU A 259 8.33 -15.85 13.79
C LEU A 259 7.20 -16.85 13.56
N LEU A 260 6.20 -16.48 12.75
CA LEU A 260 5.08 -17.37 12.43
C LEU A 260 5.51 -18.54 11.56
N GLY A 261 6.36 -18.33 10.57
CA GLY A 261 6.94 -19.42 9.76
C GLY A 261 7.71 -20.42 10.62
N ALA A 262 8.54 -19.94 11.54
CA ALA A 262 9.28 -20.79 12.47
C ALA A 262 8.38 -21.54 13.46
N ALA A 263 7.41 -20.85 14.07
CA ALA A 263 6.59 -21.41 15.14
C ALA A 263 5.48 -22.34 14.64
N VAL A 264 4.89 -22.05 13.47
CA VAL A 264 3.70 -22.76 12.96
C VAL A 264 4.07 -23.76 11.86
N LEU A 265 4.95 -23.38 10.93
CA LEU A 265 5.35 -24.23 9.81
C LEU A 265 6.63 -25.03 10.09
N GLY A 266 7.29 -24.77 11.23
CA GLY A 266 8.58 -25.40 11.56
C GLY A 266 9.70 -24.98 10.61
N GLU A 267 9.58 -23.83 9.92
CA GLU A 267 10.59 -23.34 9.00
C GLU A 267 11.90 -23.07 9.75
N GLY A 268 13.02 -23.58 9.21
CA GLY A 268 14.33 -23.45 9.83
C GLY A 268 14.80 -22.00 9.89
N LEU A 269 14.92 -21.45 11.10
CA LEU A 269 15.49 -20.12 11.31
C LEU A 269 16.99 -20.11 11.03
N SER A 270 17.35 -19.84 9.77
CA SER A 270 18.74 -19.60 9.43
C SER A 270 19.20 -18.27 10.03
N VAL A 271 20.35 -18.29 10.70
CA VAL A 271 21.07 -17.07 11.15
C VAL A 271 21.19 -16.05 10.01
N ARG A 272 21.31 -16.51 8.76
CA ARG A 272 21.36 -15.65 7.58
C ARG A 272 20.05 -14.93 7.29
N VAL A 273 18.90 -15.59 7.44
CA VAL A 273 17.60 -14.96 7.23
C VAL A 273 17.38 -13.87 8.29
N VAL A 274 17.76 -14.15 9.55
CA VAL A 274 17.69 -13.17 10.63
C VAL A 274 18.64 -11.99 10.40
N ALA A 275 19.89 -12.26 10.04
CA ALA A 275 20.87 -11.22 9.74
C ALA A 275 20.45 -10.38 8.51
N GLY A 276 20.00 -11.04 7.44
CA GLY A 276 19.49 -10.39 6.24
C GLY A 276 18.28 -9.51 6.52
N MET A 277 17.32 -10.01 7.31
CA MET A 277 16.19 -9.23 7.79
C MET A 277 16.64 -7.98 8.56
N ALA A 278 17.58 -8.10 9.49
CA ALA A 278 18.10 -6.97 10.25
C ALA A 278 18.74 -5.91 9.34
N VAL A 279 19.52 -6.34 8.34
CA VAL A 279 20.16 -5.47 7.37
C VAL A 279 19.12 -4.79 6.46
N VAL A 280 18.13 -5.53 5.95
CA VAL A 280 17.03 -4.98 5.13
C VAL A 280 16.25 -3.93 5.92
N LEU A 281 15.84 -4.24 7.16
CA LEU A 281 15.10 -3.32 8.01
C LEU A 281 15.90 -2.04 8.31
N THR A 282 17.20 -2.17 8.54
CA THR A 282 18.11 -1.03 8.78
C THR A 282 18.21 -0.16 7.52
N GLY A 283 18.44 -0.77 6.34
CA GLY A 283 18.51 -0.06 5.07
C GLY A 283 17.20 0.67 4.74
N VAL A 284 16.06 -0.01 4.89
CA VAL A 284 14.73 0.57 4.72
C VAL A 284 14.48 1.68 5.74
N GLY A 285 14.94 1.55 6.98
CA GLY A 285 14.90 2.60 8.01
C GLY A 285 15.62 3.87 7.56
N MET A 286 16.85 3.71 7.05
CA MET A 286 17.66 4.81 6.53
C MET A 286 17.02 5.49 5.31
N THR A 287 16.38 4.74 4.40
CA THR A 287 15.69 5.33 3.24
C THR A 287 14.50 6.20 3.63
N ARG A 288 13.86 5.92 4.77
CA ARG A 288 12.72 6.71 5.27
C ARG A 288 13.13 7.85 6.20
N TRP A 289 14.41 7.92 6.57
CA TRP A 289 14.89 8.92 7.49
C TRP A 289 14.95 10.29 6.82
N ARG A 290 13.92 11.10 7.06
CA ARG A 290 13.86 12.50 6.60
C ARG A 290 14.40 13.39 7.72
N LYS A 291 15.52 14.08 7.48
CA LYS A 291 15.90 15.23 8.32
C LYS A 291 14.73 16.22 8.24
N ARG A 292 14.11 16.52 9.38
CA ARG A 292 13.17 17.65 9.48
C ARG A 292 13.98 18.91 9.21
N THR A 293 13.96 19.43 7.99
CA THR A 293 14.42 20.79 7.75
C THR A 293 13.37 21.70 8.38
N PRO A 294 13.69 22.51 9.41
CA PRO A 294 12.74 23.48 9.95
C PRO A 294 12.35 24.42 8.82
N ALA A 295 11.04 24.60 8.59
CA ALA A 295 10.58 25.66 7.70
C ALA A 295 11.04 27.01 8.31
N PRO A 296 11.54 27.97 7.49
CA PRO A 296 11.87 29.29 8.01
C PRO A 296 10.62 29.92 8.64
N PHE A 297 10.71 30.25 9.92
CA PHE A 297 9.73 31.07 10.63
C PHE A 297 9.65 32.42 9.90
N ARG A 298 8.59 32.66 9.12
CA ARG A 298 8.21 34.03 8.74
C ARG A 298 7.35 34.56 9.88
N GLY A 299 7.96 35.37 10.75
CA GLY A 299 7.27 36.10 11.80
C GLY A 299 6.17 36.98 11.22
N GLY A 300 4.96 36.85 11.78
CA GLY A 300 3.81 37.69 11.45
C GLY A 300 3.96 39.07 12.10
N GLY A 301 3.83 40.12 11.29
CA GLY A 301 3.51 41.46 11.76
C GLY A 301 2.02 41.56 12.07
N ILE A 302 1.70 42.03 13.27
CA ILE A 302 0.35 42.32 13.76
C ILE A 302 -0.08 43.70 13.25
N GLN A 303 -1.25 43.76 12.60
CA GLN A 303 -2.22 44.87 12.51
C GLN A 303 -3.47 44.19 11.93
N GLY A 304 -4.68 44.17 12.50
CA GLY A 304 -5.31 44.99 13.52
C GLY A 304 -6.68 45.40 12.96
N ALA A 305 -7.76 44.94 13.62
CA ALA A 305 -9.19 45.27 13.40
C ALA A 305 -9.86 44.65 12.15
N GLY A 306 -11.07 44.10 12.17
CA GLY A 306 -12.13 43.96 13.18
C GLY A 306 -13.45 43.68 12.43
N GLY A 307 -14.36 42.86 12.98
CA GLY A 307 -15.75 42.76 12.50
C GLY A 307 -16.26 41.39 12.07
N ALA A 308 -16.89 40.70 13.03
CA ALA A 308 -18.14 39.93 12.94
C ALA A 308 -18.52 39.08 11.69
N ALA A 309 -18.75 37.80 12.01
CA ALA A 309 -19.96 37.02 11.70
C ALA A 309 -20.15 36.33 10.33
N THR A 310 -20.34 35.01 10.46
CA THR A 310 -21.29 34.12 9.75
C THR A 310 -21.09 33.83 8.27
N GLY A 311 -20.96 32.53 7.94
CA GLY A 311 -21.20 32.04 6.58
C GLY A 311 -20.44 30.76 6.26
N SER A 312 -21.12 29.63 6.34
CA SER A 312 -20.68 28.35 5.77
C SER A 312 -20.49 28.46 4.25
N ALA A 313 -19.35 28.03 3.72
CA ALA A 313 -19.22 27.21 2.50
C ALA A 313 -17.76 27.19 1.99
N SER A 314 -17.32 25.99 1.58
CA SER A 314 -16.57 25.71 0.36
C SER A 314 -15.27 26.47 0.04
N GLY A 315 -14.21 25.72 -0.31
CA GLY A 315 -13.22 26.26 -1.26
C GLY A 315 -11.86 25.62 -1.21
N ALA A 316 -11.69 24.53 -1.95
CA ALA A 316 -10.38 24.01 -2.33
C ALA A 316 -9.63 24.97 -3.26
N GLY A 317 -8.30 24.89 -3.20
CA GLY A 317 -7.44 25.13 -4.36
C GLY A 317 -6.61 26.41 -4.31
N SER A 318 -5.29 26.24 -4.37
CA SER A 318 -4.37 27.31 -4.78
C SER A 318 -3.48 26.77 -5.90
N ALA A 319 -3.22 27.67 -6.85
CA ALA A 319 -2.48 27.58 -8.10
C ALA A 319 -3.28 26.99 -9.28
N ALA A 320 -3.46 27.68 -10.41
CA ALA A 320 -2.93 28.96 -10.88
C ALA A 320 -3.73 29.41 -12.11
N GLY A 321 -3.66 30.69 -12.47
CA GLY A 321 -4.15 31.16 -13.77
C GLY A 321 -4.27 32.68 -13.88
N ARG A 322 -3.13 33.39 -13.94
CA ARG A 322 -3.09 34.71 -14.58
C ARG A 322 -2.99 34.46 -16.08
N LEU A 323 -3.90 35.03 -16.87
CA LEU A 323 -3.63 35.87 -18.05
C LEU A 323 -4.91 36.07 -18.87
N SER A 324 -5.17 37.35 -19.14
CA SER A 324 -5.87 37.94 -20.30
C SER A 324 -7.31 37.51 -20.61
N MET A 325 -8.27 38.41 -20.41
CA MET A 325 -8.86 39.15 -21.54
C MET A 325 -9.70 40.30 -20.97
N ASN A 326 -9.24 41.52 -21.22
CA ASN A 326 -9.94 42.75 -20.97
C ASN A 326 -10.53 43.15 -22.32
N GLU A 327 -11.81 42.85 -22.59
CA GLU A 327 -12.58 43.47 -23.67
C GLU A 327 -14.05 43.04 -23.58
N LEU A 328 -14.94 43.95 -24.00
CA LEU A 328 -16.39 43.81 -24.17
C LEU A 328 -17.26 44.08 -22.93
N THR A 329 -17.58 45.35 -22.68
CA THR A 329 -18.91 45.95 -22.98
C THR A 329 -19.14 47.19 -22.10
N GLU A 330 -18.69 48.34 -22.59
CA GLU A 330 -19.15 49.64 -22.12
C GLU A 330 -20.14 50.17 -23.18
N ASN A 331 -21.44 50.02 -22.91
CA ASN A 331 -22.47 50.77 -23.62
C ASN A 331 -23.69 50.95 -22.71
N THR A 332 -24.28 52.15 -22.82
CA THR A 332 -25.56 52.64 -22.30
C THR A 332 -25.65 53.01 -20.82
N ALA A 333 -25.45 54.31 -20.53
CA ALA A 333 -26.45 55.13 -19.82
C ALA A 333 -26.10 56.63 -19.88
N ARG A 334 -26.89 57.40 -20.64
CA ARG A 334 -27.20 58.84 -20.38
C ARG A 334 -28.26 58.89 -19.25
N PRO A 335 -28.43 60.00 -18.48
CA PRO A 335 -28.76 61.35 -18.97
C PRO A 335 -28.10 62.54 -18.23
N GLY A 336 -28.22 63.75 -18.83
CA GLY A 336 -27.80 65.07 -18.28
C GLY A 336 -28.67 65.56 -17.10
N PRO A 337 -28.64 66.85 -16.69
CA PRO A 337 -28.68 68.06 -17.55
C PRO A 337 -27.84 69.28 -17.07
N GLY A 338 -27.85 70.38 -17.85
CA GLY A 338 -27.65 71.77 -17.35
C GLY A 338 -26.63 72.65 -18.11
N GLY A 339 -27.11 73.53 -19.01
CA GLY A 339 -26.36 74.69 -19.56
C GLY A 339 -26.45 75.91 -18.63
N PRO A 340 -26.35 77.18 -19.10
CA PRO A 340 -26.10 77.70 -20.45
C PRO A 340 -24.62 78.00 -20.77
#